data_AF-A0A0A3ZN25-F1
#
_entry.id   AF-A0A0A3ZN25-F1
#
_cell.length_a   1.000
_cell.length_b   1.000
_cell.length_c   1.000
_cell.angle_alpha   90.00
_cell.angle_beta   90.00
_cell.angle_gamma   90.00
#
_symmetry.space_group_name_H-M   'P 1'
#
loop_
_entity.id
_entity.type
_entity.pdbx_description
1 polymer ?
#
loop_
_entity_poly.entity_id
_entity_poly.type
_entity_poly.pdbx_seq_one_letter_code
_entity_poly.pdbx_strand_id
1 'polypeptide(L)'
;MRSDQMKYDIYPPVQVIRDEIFSRKLTVGKISALTNLSMGRLRNILTGRTDMTIRERDIICQSLGIYPGDVVLQREDLTDNKGFIDVRHFPEPLREAIRTLINALHDPKPPRRKRKKVTAS
;
A
#
# COMPACT_ATOMS: atom_id res chain seq x y z
N MET A 1 -19.35 -33.44 3.61
CA MET A 1 -19.76 -32.10 3.09
C MET A 1 -18.71 -31.11 3.55
N ARG A 2 -18.04 -30.42 2.63
CA ARG A 2 -16.89 -29.55 2.91
C ARG A 2 -17.41 -28.26 3.53
N SER A 3 -16.87 -27.91 4.70
CA SER A 3 -17.17 -26.73 5.46
C SER A 3 -17.13 -25.49 4.58
N ASP A 4 -18.26 -24.76 4.55
CA ASP A 4 -18.34 -23.40 4.03
C ASP A 4 -17.20 -22.59 4.64
N GLN A 5 -16.22 -22.24 3.80
CA GLN A 5 -15.24 -21.24 4.15
C GLN A 5 -16.02 -19.94 4.35
N MET A 6 -16.20 -19.52 5.60
CA MET A 6 -16.36 -18.10 5.91
C MET A 6 -15.25 -17.38 5.14
N LYS A 7 -15.60 -16.76 4.01
CA LYS A 7 -14.76 -15.75 3.38
C LYS A 7 -14.67 -14.65 4.42
N TYR A 8 -13.64 -14.70 5.26
CA TYR A 8 -13.24 -13.56 6.05
C TYR A 8 -13.17 -12.40 5.05
N ASP A 9 -13.92 -11.35 5.33
CA ASP A 9 -13.97 -10.17 4.49
C ASP A 9 -12.61 -9.47 4.61
N ILE A 10 -11.65 -9.92 3.79
CA ILE A 10 -10.23 -9.58 3.88
C ILE A 10 -10.12 -8.07 3.76
N TYR A 11 -9.45 -7.45 4.73
CA TYR A 11 -9.14 -6.04 4.72
C TYR A 11 -8.52 -5.64 3.36
N PRO A 12 -9.10 -4.69 2.59
CA PRO A 12 -8.71 -4.48 1.19
C PRO A 12 -7.20 -4.26 0.96
N PRO A 13 -6.48 -3.50 1.81
CA PRO A 13 -5.02 -3.39 1.69
C PRO A 13 -4.29 -4.74 1.80
N VAL A 14 -4.77 -5.67 2.62
CA VAL A 14 -4.21 -7.03 2.72
C VAL A 14 -4.43 -7.79 1.42
N GLN A 15 -5.60 -7.67 0.79
CA GLN A 15 -5.88 -8.33 -0.48
C GLN A 15 -4.89 -7.88 -1.56
N VAL A 16 -4.65 -6.57 -1.68
CA VAL A 16 -3.68 -6.05 -2.65
C VAL A 16 -2.26 -6.56 -2.37
N ILE A 17 -1.83 -6.54 -1.10
CA ILE A 17 -0.53 -7.08 -0.70
C ILE A 17 -0.44 -8.57 -1.06
N ARG A 18 -1.48 -9.36 -0.85
CA ARG A 18 -1.49 -10.78 -1.25
C ARG A 18 -1.34 -10.97 -2.75
N ASP A 19 -2.08 -10.20 -3.55
CA ASP A 19 -2.02 -10.28 -5.02
C ASP A 19 -0.59 -10.01 -5.50
N GLU A 20 0.09 -9.05 -4.88
CA GLU A 20 1.44 -8.68 -5.21
C GLU A 20 2.49 -9.72 -4.80
N ILE A 21 2.34 -10.29 -3.61
CA ILE A 21 3.17 -11.40 -3.14
C ILE A 21 3.06 -12.57 -4.11
N PHE A 22 1.83 -12.85 -4.55
CA PHE A 22 1.53 -13.92 -5.49
C PHE A 22 2.11 -13.62 -6.88
N SER A 23 1.93 -12.42 -7.42
CA SER A 23 2.43 -12.01 -8.74
C SER A 23 3.95 -12.13 -8.83
N ARG A 24 4.66 -11.79 -7.74
CA ARG A 24 6.12 -11.87 -7.63
C ARG A 24 6.64 -13.24 -7.17
N LYS A 25 5.76 -14.22 -6.96
CA LYS A 25 6.10 -15.57 -6.45
C LYS A 25 6.94 -15.53 -5.16
N LEU A 26 6.65 -14.57 -4.28
CA LEU A 26 7.37 -14.41 -3.02
C LEU A 26 6.77 -15.34 -1.96
N THR A 27 7.63 -15.91 -1.12
CA THR A 27 7.20 -16.70 0.04
C THR A 27 7.00 -15.81 1.26
N VAL A 28 6.12 -16.22 2.17
CA VAL A 28 5.92 -15.51 3.45
C VAL A 28 7.22 -15.44 4.26
N GLY A 29 8.07 -16.47 4.18
CA GLY A 29 9.39 -16.47 4.82
C GLY A 29 10.30 -15.37 4.28
N LYS A 30 10.32 -15.15 2.96
CA LYS A 30 11.10 -14.07 2.34
C LYS A 30 10.63 -12.68 2.81
N ILE A 31 9.32 -12.47 2.93
CA ILE A 31 8.77 -11.18 3.42
C ILE A 31 9.07 -10.98 4.90
N SER A 32 8.97 -12.04 5.70
CA SER A 32 9.30 -12.02 7.12
C SER A 32 10.75 -11.58 7.35
N ALA A 33 11.68 -12.09 6.53
CA ALA A 33 13.08 -11.69 6.56
C ALA A 33 13.31 -10.20 6.20
N LEU A 34 12.40 -9.58 5.43
CA LEU A 34 12.54 -8.18 4.98
C LEU A 34 11.81 -7.17 5.88
N THR A 35 10.77 -7.60 6.60
CA THR A 35 9.86 -6.69 7.34
C THR A 35 10.07 -6.71 8.85
N ASN A 36 10.96 -7.56 9.35
CA ASN A 36 11.14 -7.84 10.79
C ASN A 36 9.85 -8.33 11.49
N LEU A 37 8.83 -8.70 10.72
CA LEU A 37 7.59 -9.30 11.22
C LEU A 37 7.78 -10.80 11.33
N SER A 38 7.28 -11.41 12.40
CA SER A 38 7.31 -12.87 12.52
C SER A 38 6.47 -13.53 11.43
N MET A 39 6.89 -14.71 10.96
CA MET A 39 6.12 -15.49 9.99
C MET A 39 4.69 -15.75 10.47
N GLY A 40 4.49 -15.98 11.78
CA GLY A 40 3.18 -16.19 12.37
C GLY A 40 2.29 -14.94 12.21
N ARG A 41 2.81 -13.76 12.53
CA ARG A 41 2.10 -12.48 12.38
C ARG A 41 1.73 -12.23 10.91
N LEU A 42 2.69 -12.39 10.00
CA LEU A 42 2.45 -12.25 8.55
C LEU A 42 1.38 -13.21 8.03
N ARG A 43 1.42 -14.50 8.42
CA ARG A 43 0.38 -15.46 8.01
C ARG A 43 -0.99 -15.07 8.53
N ASN A 44 -1.08 -14.63 9.78
CA ASN A 44 -2.37 -14.23 10.37
C ASN A 44 -2.94 -13.01 9.67
N ILE A 45 -2.12 -12.01 9.33
CA ILE A 45 -2.51 -10.87 8.50
C ILE A 45 -2.99 -11.34 7.13
N LEU A 46 -2.15 -12.07 6.38
CA LEU A 46 -2.44 -12.49 5.00
C LEU A 46 -3.62 -13.47 4.88
N THR A 47 -3.98 -14.16 5.95
CA THR A 47 -5.18 -15.03 5.98
C THR A 47 -6.43 -14.32 6.51
N GLY A 48 -6.33 -13.04 6.89
CA GLY A 48 -7.45 -12.27 7.43
C GLY A 48 -7.84 -12.67 8.86
N ARG A 49 -7.00 -13.42 9.57
CA ARG A 49 -7.23 -13.84 10.97
C ARG A 49 -7.01 -12.71 11.97
N THR A 50 -6.20 -11.73 11.60
CA THR A 50 -5.90 -10.56 12.42
C THR A 50 -5.76 -9.33 11.55
N ASP A 51 -6.19 -8.18 12.06
CA ASP A 51 -6.03 -6.91 11.35
C ASP A 51 -4.58 -6.51 11.18
N MET A 52 -4.32 -5.77 10.09
CA MET A 52 -3.04 -5.15 9.77
C MET A 52 -3.06 -3.69 10.21
N THR A 53 -2.05 -3.28 10.94
CA THR A 53 -1.86 -1.87 11.29
C THR A 53 -1.32 -1.07 10.10
N ILE A 54 -1.50 0.25 10.12
CA ILE A 54 -0.93 1.17 9.10
C ILE A 54 0.60 1.02 9.03
N ARG A 55 1.28 0.92 10.18
CA ARG A 55 2.74 0.73 10.23
C ARG A 55 3.17 -0.58 9.58
N GLU A 56 2.45 -1.67 9.83
CA GLU A 56 2.74 -2.97 9.20
C GLU A 56 2.52 -2.92 7.68
N ARG A 57 1.45 -2.27 7.21
CA ARG A 57 1.22 -2.01 5.78
C ARG A 57 2.43 -1.32 5.17
N ASP A 58 2.87 -0.22 5.77
CA ASP A 58 3.95 0.60 5.23
C ASP A 58 5.28 -0.17 5.17
N ILE A 59 5.61 -0.91 6.23
CA ILE A 59 6.79 -1.77 6.27
C ILE A 59 6.72 -2.86 5.18
N ILE A 60 5.57 -3.52 5.03
CA ILE A 60 5.39 -4.56 4.00
C ILE A 60 5.52 -3.95 2.60
N CYS A 61 4.81 -2.86 2.30
CA CYS A 61 4.89 -2.16 1.03
C CYS A 61 6.33 -1.70 0.73
N GLN A 62 7.02 -1.10 1.70
CA GLN A 62 8.42 -0.69 1.56
C GLN A 62 9.34 -1.87 1.25
N SER A 63 9.15 -3.01 1.94
CA SER A 63 9.94 -4.23 1.69
C SER A 63 9.71 -4.82 0.29
N LEU A 64 8.54 -4.57 -0.28
CA LEU A 64 8.20 -4.95 -1.65
C LEU A 64 8.62 -3.87 -2.67
N GLY A 65 9.15 -2.72 -2.23
CA GLY A 65 9.48 -1.60 -3.12
C GLY A 65 8.25 -0.97 -3.76
N ILE A 66 7.14 -0.92 -3.03
CA ILE A 66 5.85 -0.37 -3.47
C ILE A 66 5.46 0.76 -2.54
N TYR A 67 4.93 1.84 -3.10
CA TYR A 67 4.38 2.91 -2.30
C TYR A 67 2.95 2.54 -1.83
N PRO A 68 2.63 2.61 -0.52
CA PRO A 68 1.30 2.26 -0.02
C PRO A 68 0.15 3.02 -0.71
N GLY A 69 0.39 4.28 -1.09
CA GLY A 69 -0.58 5.11 -1.80
C GLY A 69 -0.78 4.76 -3.28
N ASP A 70 0.07 3.90 -3.86
CA ASP A 70 -0.16 3.34 -5.21
C ASP A 70 -1.08 2.12 -5.18
N VAL A 71 -1.36 1.62 -3.97
CA VAL A 71 -2.12 0.40 -3.72
C VAL A 71 -3.54 0.76 -3.30
N VAL A 72 -3.68 1.56 -2.25
CA VAL A 72 -4.97 1.94 -1.67
C VAL A 72 -4.93 3.35 -1.09
N LEU A 73 -6.03 4.08 -1.22
CA LEU A 73 -6.25 5.35 -0.51
C LEU A 73 -7.28 5.17 0.59
N GLN A 74 -6.98 5.69 1.77
CA GLN A 74 -7.94 5.74 2.87
C GLN A 74 -8.80 7.00 2.75
N ARG A 75 -10.11 6.82 2.85
CA ARG A 75 -11.13 7.86 2.88
C ARG A 75 -12.16 7.48 3.93
N GLU A 76 -12.01 8.07 5.12
CA GLU A 76 -12.81 7.72 6.30
C GLU A 76 -14.30 8.03 6.12
N ASP A 77 -14.64 8.92 5.20
CA ASP A 77 -16.02 9.26 4.82
C ASP A 77 -16.70 8.18 3.96
N LEU A 78 -15.95 7.22 3.41
CA LEU A 78 -16.49 6.12 2.63
C LEU A 78 -16.78 4.91 3.53
N THR A 79 -18.05 4.62 3.77
CA THR A 79 -18.46 3.41 4.51
C THR A 79 -18.30 2.16 3.66
N ASP A 80 -18.47 2.30 2.35
CA ASP A 80 -18.33 1.21 1.39
C ASP A 80 -16.84 0.83 1.26
N ASN A 81 -16.55 -0.46 1.37
CA ASN A 81 -15.18 -1.00 1.35
C ASN A 81 -14.28 -0.55 2.51
N LYS A 82 -14.87 -0.33 3.71
CA LYS A 82 -14.16 -0.02 4.97
C LYS A 82 -13.30 1.25 4.91
N GLY A 83 -13.68 2.22 4.09
CA GLY A 83 -12.93 3.46 3.92
C GLY A 83 -11.71 3.34 3.04
N PHE A 84 -11.64 2.34 2.14
CA PHE A 84 -10.51 2.17 1.20
C PHE A 84 -10.95 2.22 -0.26
N ILE A 85 -10.20 2.96 -1.06
CA ILE A 85 -10.27 2.95 -2.52
C ILE A 85 -9.06 2.20 -3.05
N ASP A 86 -9.28 1.15 -3.86
CA ASP A 86 -8.20 0.55 -4.66
C ASP A 86 -7.88 1.48 -5.83
N VAL A 87 -6.67 2.02 -5.83
CA VAL A 87 -6.23 3.00 -6.84
C VAL A 87 -5.37 2.37 -7.94
N ARG A 88 -5.12 1.07 -7.91
CA ARG A 88 -4.37 0.37 -8.98
C ARG A 88 -5.09 0.48 -10.32
N HIS A 89 -6.41 0.65 -10.30
CA HIS A 89 -7.23 0.83 -11.50
C HIS A 89 -7.18 2.24 -12.09
N PHE A 90 -6.57 3.20 -11.40
CA PHE A 90 -6.46 4.57 -11.91
C PHE A 90 -5.44 4.66 -13.05
N PRO A 91 -5.67 5.56 -14.03
CA PRO A 91 -4.67 5.84 -15.06
C PRO A 91 -3.34 6.28 -14.44
N GLU A 92 -2.23 5.90 -15.06
CA GLU A 92 -0.88 6.24 -14.56
C GLU A 92 -0.68 7.73 -14.25
N PRO A 93 -1.13 8.68 -15.10
CA PRO A 93 -0.99 10.11 -14.79
C PRO A 93 -1.68 10.53 -13.50
N LEU A 94 -2.82 9.90 -13.16
CA LEU A 94 -3.54 10.17 -11.93
C LEU A 94 -2.82 9.61 -10.71
N ARG A 95 -2.28 8.38 -10.82
CA ARG A 95 -1.47 7.77 -9.75
C ARG A 95 -0.24 8.62 -9.44
N GLU A 96 0.48 9.09 -10.46
CA GLU A 96 1.63 9.98 -10.30
C GLU A 96 1.28 11.33 -9.68
N ALA A 97 0.14 11.92 -10.07
CA ALA A 97 -0.35 13.16 -9.46
C ALA A 97 -0.65 12.99 -7.96
N ILE A 98 -1.33 11.90 -7.60
CA ILE A 98 -1.62 11.55 -6.19
C ILE A 98 -0.32 11.35 -5.42
N ARG A 99 0.62 10.57 -5.96
CA ARG A 99 1.92 10.31 -5.34
C ARG A 99 2.70 11.62 -5.10
N THR A 100 2.70 12.51 -6.09
CA THR A 100 3.37 13.81 -6.00
C THR A 100 2.76 14.67 -4.88
N LEU A 101 1.42 14.70 -4.79
CA LEU A 101 0.72 15.46 -3.77
C LEU A 101 1.00 14.91 -2.37
N ILE A 102 0.94 13.59 -2.18
CA ILE A 102 1.21 12.99 -0.88
C ILE A 102 2.68 13.22 -0.48
N ASN A 103 3.63 13.09 -1.41
CA ASN A 103 5.04 13.41 -1.13
C ASN A 103 5.23 14.88 -0.75
N ALA A 104 4.54 15.80 -1.42
CA ALA A 104 4.59 17.23 -1.08
C ALA A 104 3.98 17.54 0.30
N LEU A 105 3.02 16.73 0.78
CA LEU A 105 2.45 16.85 2.12
C LEU A 105 3.37 16.26 3.20
N HIS A 106 4.16 15.24 2.88
CA HIS A 106 5.08 14.60 3.82
C HIS A 106 6.45 15.30 3.89
N ASP A 107 6.84 16.04 2.84
CA ASP A 107 8.09 16.79 2.82
C ASP A 107 7.84 18.24 3.29
N PRO A 108 8.28 18.65 4.50
CA PRO A 108 8.00 19.98 5.04
C PRO A 108 8.72 21.12 4.30
N LYS A 109 9.53 20.80 3.28
CA LYS A 109 10.20 21.80 2.44
C LYS A 109 9.43 21.99 1.13
N PRO A 110 8.98 23.22 0.83
CA PRO A 110 8.29 23.48 -0.43
C PRO A 110 9.21 23.15 -1.62
N PRO A 111 8.65 22.67 -2.75
CA PRO A 111 9.44 22.35 -3.92
C PRO A 111 10.25 23.57 -4.33
N ARG A 112 11.59 23.45 -4.31
CA ARG A 112 12.50 24.53 -4.73
C ARG A 112 12.19 24.88 -6.18
N ARG A 113 11.50 26.02 -6.39
CA ARG A 113 11.35 26.62 -7.73
C ARG A 113 12.75 26.76 -8.33
N LYS A 114 13.05 25.98 -9.38
CA LYS A 114 14.23 26.22 -10.21
C LYS A 114 14.09 27.61 -10.81
N ARG A 115 14.82 28.60 -10.29
CA ARG A 115 14.90 29.93 -10.92
C ARG A 115 15.46 29.73 -12.34
N LYS A 116 14.66 30.00 -13.36
CA LYS A 116 15.17 30.18 -14.72
C LYS A 116 16.19 31.32 -14.65
N LYS A 117 17.46 31.03 -14.98
CA LYS A 117 18.44 32.09 -15.24
C LYS A 117 17.92 32.84 -16.46
N VAL A 118 17.45 34.07 -16.26
CA VAL A 118 17.21 35.00 -17.35
C VAL A 118 18.60 35.43 -17.82
N THR A 119 19.05 34.88 -18.95
CA THR A 119 20.18 35.41 -19.68
C THR A 119 19.69 36.66 -20.40
N ALA A 120 20.09 37.83 -19.91
CA ALA A 120 19.96 39.07 -20.66
C ALA A 120 20.90 38.98 -21.88
N SER A 121 20.34 39.24 -23.07
CA SER A 121 21.09 39.46 -24.31
C SER A 121 21.29 40.95 -24.51
#